data_AF-A0A6I5W5G3-F1
#
_entry.id   AF-A0A6I5W5G3-F1
#
_cell.length_a   1.000
_cell.length_b   1.000
_cell.length_c   1.000
_cell.angle_alpha   90.00
_cell.angle_beta   90.00
_cell.angle_gamma   90.00
#
_symmetry.space_group_name_H-M   'P 1'
#
loop_
_entity.id
_entity.type
_entity.pdbx_description
1 polymer ?
#
loop_
_entity_poly.entity_id
_entity_poly.type
_entity_poly.pdbx_seq_one_letter_code
_entity_poly.pdbx_strand_id
1 'polypeptide(L)'
;MAEENAELLAIFRDAIRRVREGAVRHGDEELHQAAQDISRTVCAVRRGRGQPCLEAAEMLDCPVCGSHPGQNCISVPGHPLGDRTFHPEREHMTEEL
;
A
#
# COMPACT_ATOMS: atom_id res chain seq x y z
N MET A 1 -17.49 -18.26 -6.24
CA MET A 1 -17.71 -17.30 -5.13
C MET A 1 -16.46 -17.01 -4.30
N ALA A 2 -15.99 -17.88 -3.40
CA ALA A 2 -14.83 -17.55 -2.53
C ALA A 2 -13.49 -17.47 -3.30
N GLU A 3 -13.27 -18.41 -4.21
CA GLU A 3 -12.05 -18.50 -5.04
C GLU A 3 -12.00 -17.39 -6.10
N GLU A 4 -13.12 -17.14 -6.76
CA GLU A 4 -13.35 -16.03 -7.69
C GLU A 4 -13.15 -14.65 -7.03
N ASN A 5 -13.52 -14.51 -5.76
CA ASN A 5 -13.24 -13.32 -4.97
C ASN A 5 -11.75 -13.15 -4.62
N ALA A 6 -10.97 -14.22 -4.55
CA ALA A 6 -9.54 -14.14 -4.28
C ALA A 6 -8.76 -13.73 -5.54
N GLU A 7 -9.15 -14.25 -6.70
CA GLU A 7 -8.57 -13.88 -7.99
C GLU A 7 -8.80 -12.40 -8.32
N LEU A 8 -10.03 -11.90 -8.12
CA LEU A 8 -10.34 -10.48 -8.32
C LEU A 8 -9.54 -9.57 -7.38
N LEU A 9 -9.24 -10.01 -6.15
CA LEU A 9 -8.34 -9.29 -5.25
C LEU A 9 -6.92 -9.26 -5.78
N ALA A 10 -6.40 -10.39 -6.25
CA ALA A 10 -5.05 -10.45 -6.80
C ALA A 10 -4.88 -9.48 -7.99
N ILE A 11 -5.85 -9.45 -8.90
CA ILE A 11 -5.88 -8.52 -10.05
C ILE A 11 -5.92 -7.07 -9.56
N PHE A 12 -6.79 -6.77 -8.60
CA PHE A 12 -6.90 -5.43 -8.02
C PHE A 12 -5.59 -4.97 -7.37
N ARG A 13 -4.93 -5.83 -6.58
CA ARG A 13 -3.66 -5.52 -5.93
C ARG A 13 -2.56 -5.21 -6.94
N ASP A 14 -2.42 -6.05 -7.97
CA ASP A 14 -1.41 -5.83 -9.01
C ASP A 14 -1.67 -4.54 -9.80
N ALA A 15 -2.94 -4.24 -10.10
CA ALA A 15 -3.31 -3.02 -10.80
C ALA A 15 -2.96 -1.76 -9.98
N ILE A 16 -3.33 -1.73 -8.70
CA ILE A 16 -3.02 -0.60 -7.81
C ILE A 16 -1.51 -0.43 -7.63
N ARG A 17 -0.76 -1.53 -7.47
CA ARG A 17 0.71 -1.49 -7.39
C ARG A 17 1.30 -0.82 -8.62
N ARG A 18 0.88 -1.22 -9.82
CA ARG A 18 1.36 -0.65 -11.10
C ARG A 18 1.01 0.83 -11.25
N VAL A 19 -0.19 1.25 -10.83
CA VAL A 19 -0.59 2.67 -10.84
C VAL A 19 0.34 3.48 -9.94
N ARG A 20 0.58 2.99 -8.72
CA ARG A 20 1.46 3.66 -7.74
C ARG A 20 2.90 3.74 -8.22
N GLU A 21 3.44 2.67 -8.79
CA GLU A 21 4.77 2.70 -9.43
C GLU A 21 4.85 3.72 -10.58
N GLY A 22 3.76 3.88 -11.33
CA GLY A 22 3.60 4.93 -12.34
C GLY A 22 3.63 6.32 -11.72
N ALA A 23 2.81 6.55 -10.69
CA ALA A 23 2.74 7.82 -9.96
C ALA A 23 4.11 8.24 -9.43
N VAL A 24 4.84 7.31 -8.79
CA VAL A 24 6.23 7.53 -8.33
C VAL A 24 7.15 7.93 -9.48
N ARG A 25 7.14 7.17 -10.57
CA ARG A 25 8.04 7.39 -11.71
C ARG A 25 7.84 8.77 -12.32
N HIS A 26 6.62 9.26 -12.31
CA HIS A 26 6.25 10.54 -12.91
C HIS A 26 6.16 11.70 -11.89
N GLY A 27 6.31 11.43 -10.59
CA GLY A 27 6.12 12.42 -9.54
C GLY A 27 4.68 12.96 -9.51
N ASP A 28 3.70 12.11 -9.83
CA ASP A 28 2.29 12.49 -9.97
C ASP A 28 1.55 12.28 -8.64
N GLU A 29 1.48 13.33 -7.83
CA GLU A 29 0.83 13.34 -6.53
C GLU A 29 -0.68 13.08 -6.63
N GLU A 30 -1.33 13.59 -7.67
CA GLU A 30 -2.77 13.41 -7.89
C GLU A 30 -3.09 11.94 -8.18
N LEU A 31 -2.24 11.28 -8.97
CA LEU A 31 -2.36 9.84 -9.22
C LEU A 31 -2.08 9.00 -7.96
N HIS A 32 -1.17 9.44 -7.10
CA HIS A 32 -0.95 8.82 -5.79
C HIS A 32 -2.19 8.89 -4.90
N GLN A 33 -2.82 10.07 -4.83
CA GLN A 33 -4.05 10.28 -4.06
C GLN A 33 -5.21 9.46 -4.62
N ALA A 34 -5.40 9.47 -5.94
CA ALA A 34 -6.45 8.69 -6.60
C ALA A 34 -6.28 7.17 -6.33
N ALA A 35 -5.05 6.64 -6.42
CA ALA A 35 -4.78 5.25 -6.08
C ALA A 35 -5.10 4.92 -4.61
N GLN A 36 -4.85 5.87 -3.70
CA GLN A 36 -5.19 5.74 -2.28
C GLN A 36 -6.70 5.71 -2.05
N ASP A 37 -7.46 6.60 -2.69
CA ASP A 37 -8.91 6.69 -2.53
C ASP A 37 -9.62 5.46 -3.11
N ILE A 38 -9.16 4.96 -4.26
CA ILE A 38 -9.64 3.70 -4.84
C ILE A 38 -9.38 2.54 -3.87
N SER A 39 -8.16 2.49 -3.29
CA SER A 39 -7.78 1.44 -2.35
C SER A 39 -8.67 1.44 -1.10
N ARG A 40 -8.90 2.61 -0.51
CA ARG A 40 -9.78 2.79 0.66
C ARG A 40 -11.21 2.40 0.34
N THR A 41 -11.73 2.80 -0.82
CA THR A 41 -13.11 2.52 -1.23
C THR A 41 -13.33 1.03 -1.45
N VAL A 42 -12.44 0.35 -2.18
CA VAL A 42 -12.54 -1.10 -2.41
C VAL A 42 -12.42 -1.87 -1.10
N CYS A 43 -11.51 -1.45 -0.20
CA CYS A 43 -11.41 -2.03 1.14
C CYS A 43 -12.71 -1.83 1.93
N ALA A 44 -13.29 -0.63 1.94
CA ALA A 44 -14.53 -0.33 2.65
C ALA A 44 -15.72 -1.15 2.12
N VAL A 45 -15.85 -1.29 0.80
CA VAL A 45 -16.90 -2.09 0.15
C VAL A 45 -16.74 -3.58 0.45
N ARG A 46 -15.51 -4.10 0.51
CA ARG A 46 -15.24 -5.48 0.93
C ARG A 46 -15.36 -5.72 2.43
N ARG A 47 -15.14 -4.70 3.27
CA ARG A 47 -15.10 -4.75 4.75
C ARG A 47 -16.46 -5.01 5.43
N GLY A 48 -17.36 -5.75 4.80
CA GLY A 48 -18.49 -6.37 5.49
C GLY A 48 -18.13 -7.52 6.46
N ARG A 49 -16.90 -7.56 7.04
CA ARG A 49 -16.34 -8.45 8.12
C ARG A 49 -14.84 -8.76 7.89
N GLY A 50 -13.94 -7.97 8.49
CA GLY A 50 -12.75 -8.53 9.19
C GLY A 50 -11.44 -8.89 8.47
N GLN A 51 -11.20 -8.60 7.18
CA GLN A 51 -9.86 -8.81 6.58
C GLN A 51 -9.35 -7.58 5.81
N PRO A 52 -8.09 -7.13 6.05
CA PRO A 52 -7.45 -6.14 5.19
C PRO A 52 -7.31 -6.70 3.77
N CYS A 53 -7.75 -5.94 2.76
CA CYS A 53 -7.74 -6.39 1.35
C CYS A 53 -6.37 -6.18 0.67
N LEU A 54 -5.49 -5.41 1.31
CA LEU A 54 -4.15 -5.02 0.87
C LEU A 54 -3.23 -5.09 2.10
N GLU A 55 -1.98 -5.49 1.90
CA GLU A 55 -0.97 -5.45 2.96
C GLU A 55 -0.66 -3.98 3.31
N ALA A 56 -0.44 -3.69 4.60
CA ALA A 56 -0.24 -2.32 5.10
C ALA A 56 0.89 -1.57 4.37
N ALA A 57 1.99 -2.29 4.11
CA ALA A 57 3.16 -1.78 3.42
C ALA A 57 2.86 -1.30 1.99
N GLU A 58 1.82 -1.83 1.35
CA GLU A 58 1.41 -1.48 -0.01
C GLU A 58 0.45 -0.30 -0.07
N MET A 59 -0.07 0.14 1.08
CA MET A 59 -1.16 1.12 1.17
C MET A 59 -0.77 2.44 1.81
N LEU A 60 0.28 2.45 2.62
CA LEU A 60 0.60 3.56 3.50
C LEU A 60 1.95 4.18 3.17
N ASP A 61 1.99 5.50 3.35
CA ASP A 61 3.24 6.25 3.36
C ASP A 61 4.07 5.76 4.55
N CYS A 62 5.39 5.68 4.36
CA CYS A 62 6.27 5.32 5.46
C CYS A 62 6.36 6.48 6.46
N PRO A 63 5.96 6.32 7.74
CA PRO A 63 6.05 7.39 8.73
C PRO A 63 7.50 7.75 9.09
N VAL A 64 8.46 6.88 8.75
CA VAL A 64 9.88 7.05 9.07
C VAL A 64 10.63 7.85 8.00
N CYS A 65 10.45 7.50 6.72
CA CYS A 65 11.20 8.11 5.62
C CYS A 65 10.34 8.86 4.60
N GLY A 66 9.01 8.90 4.79
CA GLY A 66 8.08 9.60 3.89
C GLY A 66 7.86 8.90 2.55
N SER A 67 8.40 7.69 2.34
CA SER A 67 8.23 6.95 1.09
C SER A 67 6.76 6.61 0.81
N HIS A 68 6.27 6.98 -0.35
CA HIS A 68 4.90 6.71 -0.79
C HIS A 68 4.66 5.23 -1.11
N PRO A 69 3.41 4.74 -1.05
CA PRO A 69 3.02 3.44 -1.60
C PRO A 69 3.57 3.22 -3.01
N GLY A 70 4.28 2.12 -3.25
CA GLY A 70 4.99 1.86 -4.51
C GLY A 70 6.46 2.33 -4.55
N GLN A 71 6.95 2.98 -3.51
CA GLN A 71 8.37 3.27 -3.29
C GLN A 71 8.96 2.32 -2.24
N ASN A 72 10.18 1.87 -2.46
CA ASN A 72 10.97 1.24 -1.40
C ASN A 72 11.37 2.28 -0.36
N CYS A 73 11.45 1.87 0.90
CA CYS A 73 11.97 2.74 1.96
C CYS A 73 13.47 2.98 1.74
N ILE A 74 13.97 4.06 2.33
CA ILE A 74 15.41 4.38 2.38
C ILE A 74 15.91 4.33 3.82
N SER A 75 17.19 3.98 4.01
CA SER A 75 17.81 4.08 5.33
C SER A 75 17.91 5.54 5.75
N VAL A 76 17.40 5.85 6.95
CA VAL A 76 17.52 7.18 7.58
C VAL A 76 18.19 7.05 8.95
N PRO A 77 18.82 8.11 9.50
CA PRO A 77 19.44 8.04 10.81
C PRO A 77 18.47 7.51 11.88
N GLY A 78 18.92 6.53 12.67
CA GLY A 78 18.10 5.87 13.69
C GLY A 78 17.17 4.76 13.18
N HIS A 79 16.96 4.64 11.86
CA HIS A 79 16.13 3.59 11.25
C HIS A 79 16.83 2.99 10.01
N PRO A 80 17.90 2.20 10.21
CA PRO A 80 18.58 1.51 9.13
C PRO A 80 17.67 0.41 8.54
N LEU A 81 17.64 0.32 7.21
CA LEU A 81 16.76 -0.61 6.51
C LEU A 81 17.35 -2.03 6.43
N GLY A 82 18.68 -2.15 6.34
CA GLY A 82 19.36 -3.44 6.16
C GLY A 82 18.91 -4.15 4.89
N ASP A 83 18.59 -5.44 4.98
CA ASP A 83 18.10 -6.26 3.87
C ASP A 83 16.58 -6.13 3.63
N ARG A 84 15.89 -5.25 4.36
CA ARG A 84 14.44 -5.07 4.22
C ARG A 84 14.11 -4.14 3.07
N THR A 85 12.92 -4.31 2.50
CA THR A 85 12.38 -3.38 1.50
C THR A 85 11.63 -2.22 2.15
N PHE A 86 11.03 -2.46 3.33
CA PHE A 86 10.19 -1.52 4.05
C PHE A 86 10.61 -1.38 5.51
N HIS A 87 10.40 -0.20 6.08
CA HIS A 87 10.50 0.02 7.52
C HIS A 87 9.36 -0.74 8.23
N PRO A 88 9.62 -1.46 9.34
CA PRO A 88 8.58 -2.16 10.10
C PRO A 88 7.39 -1.29 10.48
N GLU A 89 7.64 -0.01 10.75
CA GLU A 89 6.65 0.99 11.12
C GLU A 89 5.63 1.22 9.99
N ARG A 90 6.03 0.99 8.74
CA ARG A 90 5.15 1.02 7.56
C ARG A 90 4.21 -0.20 7.51
N GLU A 91 4.66 -1.34 8.04
CA GLU A 91 3.89 -2.59 8.09
C GLU A 91 2.88 -2.60 9.25
N HIS A 92 3.22 -1.97 10.39
CA HIS A 92 2.40 -2.01 11.61
C HIS A 92 1.26 -0.99 11.68
N MET A 93 1.11 -0.08 10.71
CA MET A 93 -0.01 0.88 10.70
C MET A 93 -1.40 0.25 10.39
N THR A 94 -1.50 -1.09 10.30
CA THR A 94 -2.79 -1.78 10.11
C THR A 94 -3.57 -2.00 11.42
N GLU A 95 -2.98 -1.76 12.59
CA GLU A 95 -3.65 -2.01 13.87
C GLU A 95 -4.63 -0.91 14.32
N GLU A 96 -4.64 0.26 13.65
CA GLU A 96 -5.52 1.39 13.98
C GLU A 96 -6.55 1.76 12.87
N LEU A 97 -6.74 0.92 11.84
CA LEU A 97 -7.69 1.14 10.72
C LEU A 97 -8.73 0.02 10.54
#